data_AF-A0A958E368-F1
#
_entry.id   AF-A0A958E368-F1
#
_cell.length_a   1.000
_cell.length_b   1.000
_cell.length_c   1.000
_cell.angle_alpha   90.00
_cell.angle_beta   90.00
_cell.angle_gamma   90.00
#
_symmetry.space_group_name_H-M   'P 1'
#
loop_
_entity.id
_entity.type
_entity.pdbx_description
1 polymer ?
#
loop_
_entity_poly.entity_id
_entity_poly.type
_entity_poly.pdbx_seq_one_letter_code
_entity_poly.pdbx_strand_id
1 'polypeptide(L)'
;MGCAFNNREHYIEGYLLDTLSETERDDFAGHLFECDECQSELQFRERISDITSDTVISHSQLVGADILLKKKRAFAIATGLVLMLVSFFTYRLLLNLPPVPSAQAENFQPSPYFEALLNQNWRSTGKGIDSVISPQNYTNYSNNIIFQWVSNVDTPLELAIFNNRDSLVFSSIHVNGFQYTLTNAGAKLHPGRYYWQLDNPSSRIPPFTGCFFINKPEYIND
;
A
#
# COMPACT_ATOMS: atom_id res chain seq x y z
N MET A 1 35.20 75.22 36.85
CA MET A 1 34.58 75.38 38.18
C MET A 1 34.64 74.01 38.83
N GLY A 2 35.04 73.87 40.09
CA GLY A 2 35.11 72.54 40.72
C GLY A 2 33.72 71.93 40.87
N CYS A 3 33.60 70.63 40.63
CA CYS A 3 32.36 69.89 40.84
C CYS A 3 31.88 70.02 42.30
N ALA A 4 30.67 70.53 42.52
CA ALA A 4 30.09 70.69 43.85
C ALA A 4 29.32 69.44 44.33
N PHE A 5 29.28 68.38 43.53
CA PHE A 5 28.51 67.17 43.81
C PHE A 5 29.29 66.24 44.74
N ASN A 6 28.81 66.10 45.98
CA ASN A 6 29.41 65.18 46.95
C ASN A 6 29.11 63.73 46.55
N ASN A 7 30.07 62.83 46.77
CA ASN A 7 29.92 61.40 46.50
C ASN A 7 29.75 61.04 45.01
N ARG A 8 30.48 61.74 44.13
CA ARG A 8 30.45 61.57 42.66
C ARG A 8 30.49 60.11 42.19
N GLU A 9 31.34 59.29 42.80
CA GLU A 9 31.51 57.89 42.41
C GLU A 9 30.24 57.06 42.56
N HIS A 10 29.51 57.24 43.67
CA HIS A 10 28.26 56.54 43.93
C HIS A 10 27.21 56.85 42.84
N TYR A 11 27.11 58.11 42.43
CA TYR A 11 26.14 58.52 41.41
C TYR A 11 26.53 58.07 40.01
N ILE A 12 27.82 58.14 39.65
CA ILE A 12 28.28 57.67 38.35
C ILE A 12 28.07 56.15 38.23
N GLU A 13 28.47 55.38 39.23
CA GLU A 13 28.27 53.93 39.22
C GLU A 13 26.78 53.56 39.28
N GLY A 14 26.00 54.23 40.14
CA GLY A 14 24.58 53.98 40.25
C GLY A 14 23.80 54.35 38.98
N TYR A 15 24.21 55.40 38.28
CA TYR A 15 23.61 55.80 37.01
C TYR A 15 23.91 54.79 35.89
N LEU A 16 25.16 54.30 35.81
CA LEU A 16 25.55 53.28 34.82
C LEU A 16 24.89 51.92 35.07
N LEU A 17 24.68 51.56 36.34
CA LEU A 17 24.08 50.28 36.74
C LEU A 17 22.56 50.35 36.92
N ASP A 18 21.93 51.51 36.67
CA ASP A 18 20.49 51.76 36.86
C ASP A 18 19.99 51.51 38.30
N THR A 19 20.83 51.78 39.32
CA THR A 19 20.52 51.54 40.75
C THR A 19 20.14 52.78 41.54
N LEU A 20 20.26 53.98 40.96
CA LEU A 20 19.78 55.22 41.57
C LEU A 20 18.25 55.26 41.61
N SER A 21 17.71 55.82 42.70
CA SER A 21 16.29 56.16 42.77
C SER A 21 15.93 57.19 41.69
N GLU A 22 14.65 57.28 41.32
CA GLU A 22 14.17 58.20 40.28
C GLU A 22 14.56 59.66 40.57
N THR A 23 14.43 60.09 41.83
CA THR A 23 14.82 61.44 42.28
C THR A 23 16.33 61.68 42.17
N GLU A 24 17.16 60.72 42.61
CA GLU A 24 18.62 60.84 42.54
C GLU A 24 19.13 60.86 41.10
N ARG A 25 18.46 60.11 40.23
CA ARG A 25 18.76 60.03 38.80
C ARG A 25 18.45 61.34 38.09
N ASP A 26 17.29 61.95 38.35
CA ASP A 26 16.90 63.23 37.77
C ASP A 26 17.82 64.36 38.25
N ASP A 27 18.13 64.40 39.55
CA ASP A 27 19.06 65.37 40.13
C ASP A 27 20.47 65.24 39.53
N PHE A 28 20.96 64.01 39.40
CA PHE A 28 22.27 63.74 38.80
C PHE A 28 22.29 64.04 37.30
N ALA A 29 21.22 63.72 36.57
CA ALA A 29 21.09 64.04 35.15
C ALA A 29 21.13 65.56 34.93
N GLY A 30 20.40 66.34 35.74
CA GLY A 30 20.47 67.81 35.73
C GLY A 30 21.89 68.32 35.94
N HIS A 31 22.60 67.78 36.94
CA HIS A 31 24.00 68.14 37.20
C HIS A 31 24.94 67.75 36.04
N LEU A 32 24.71 66.60 35.39
CA LEU A 32 25.52 66.10 34.29
C LEU A 32 25.50 67.06 33.08
N PHE A 33 24.39 67.77 32.86
CA PHE A 33 24.28 68.78 31.80
C PHE A 33 25.16 70.02 32.03
N GLU A 34 25.52 70.30 33.29
CA GLU A 34 26.24 71.52 33.67
C GLU A 34 27.71 71.28 34.08
N CYS A 35 28.13 70.02 34.22
CA CYS A 35 29.42 69.64 34.80
C CYS A 35 30.27 68.76 33.86
N ASP A 36 31.23 69.39 33.16
CA ASP A 36 32.15 68.73 32.23
C ASP A 36 32.95 67.58 32.88
N GLU A 37 33.32 67.71 34.16
CA GLU A 37 34.06 66.67 34.89
C GLU A 37 33.24 65.38 35.04
N CYS A 38 31.97 65.50 35.43
CA CYS A 38 31.06 64.36 35.57
C CYS A 38 30.76 63.73 34.21
N GLN A 39 30.59 64.55 33.17
CA GLN A 39 30.36 64.06 31.80
C GLN A 39 31.55 63.26 31.27
N SER A 40 32.76 63.77 31.43
CA SER A 40 33.98 63.10 30.95
C SER A 40 34.26 61.78 31.66
N GLU A 41 34.03 61.71 32.97
CA GLU A 41 34.18 60.48 33.76
C GLU A 41 33.12 59.42 33.37
N LEU A 42 31.86 59.83 33.17
CA LEU A 42 30.79 58.93 32.73
C LEU A 42 31.13 58.31 31.36
N GLN A 43 31.50 59.14 30.38
CA GLN A 43 31.90 58.66 29.04
C GLN A 43 33.12 57.74 29.09
N PHE A 44 34.07 57.99 29.99
CA PHE A 44 35.23 57.13 30.17
C PHE A 44 34.83 55.75 30.69
N ARG A 45 33.95 55.69 31.70
CA ARG A 45 33.47 54.43 32.28
C ARG A 45 32.57 53.65 31.31
N GLU A 46 31.72 54.32 30.53
CA GLU A 46 30.95 53.69 29.44
C GLU A 46 31.86 52.97 28.44
N ARG A 47 32.95 53.62 27.98
CA ARG A 47 33.90 52.99 27.06
C ARG A 47 34.58 51.75 27.63
N ILE A 48 34.89 51.73 28.94
CA ILE A 48 35.50 50.55 29.58
C ILE A 48 34.49 49.39 29.69
N SER A 49 33.23 49.70 29.96
CA SER A 49 32.14 48.72 30.01
C SER A 49 31.93 48.01 28.67
N ASP A 50 31.97 48.78 27.57
CA ASP A 50 31.85 48.22 26.21
C ASP A 50 33.01 47.27 25.88
N ILE A 51 34.24 47.66 26.21
CA ILE A 51 35.44 46.84 25.95
C ILE A 51 35.40 45.52 26.74
N THR A 52 34.91 45.54 27.99
CA THR A 52 34.86 44.33 28.83
C THR A 52 33.73 43.37 28.45
N SER A 53 32.63 43.89 27.89
CA SER A 53 31.51 43.08 27.41
C SER A 53 31.88 42.21 26.21
N ASP A 54 32.70 42.72 25.29
CA ASP A 54 33.11 41.98 24.08
C ASP A 54 34.08 40.82 24.39
N THR A 55 34.92 40.95 25.42
CA THR A 55 35.93 39.92 25.72
C THR A 55 35.35 38.69 26.42
N VAL A 56 34.28 38.85 27.21
CA VAL A 56 33.68 37.75 28.01
C VAL A 56 32.76 36.85 27.18
N ILE A 57 32.23 37.33 26.05
CA ILE A 57 31.33 36.56 25.17
C ILE A 57 32.10 35.52 24.32
N SER A 58 33.41 35.70 24.10
CA SER A 58 34.19 34.82 23.21
C SER A 58 34.46 33.41 23.76
N HIS A 59 34.55 33.23 25.09
CA HIS A 59 35.00 31.94 25.64
C HIS A 59 33.86 30.95 25.93
N SER A 60 32.64 31.42 26.20
CA SER A 60 31.48 30.57 26.50
C SER A 60 30.80 29.99 25.24
N GLN A 61 30.94 30.66 24.08
CA GLN A 61 30.33 30.19 22.83
C GLN A 61 31.12 29.08 22.12
N LEU A 62 32.43 28.96 22.35
CA LEU A 62 33.27 27.93 21.73
C LEU A 62 33.03 26.51 22.31
N VAL A 63 32.65 26.40 23.58
CA VAL A 63 32.44 25.08 24.24
C VAL A 63 31.06 24.48 23.91
N GLY A 64 30.05 25.31 23.64
CA GLY A 64 28.70 24.85 23.30
C GLY A 64 28.57 24.22 21.91
N ALA A 65 29.36 24.70 20.94
CA ALA A 65 29.27 24.28 19.54
C ALA A 65 29.68 22.81 19.31
N ASP A 66 30.71 22.33 20.02
CA ASP A 66 31.22 20.95 19.87
C ASP A 66 30.26 19.89 20.41
N ILE A 67 29.53 20.19 21.48
CA ILE A 67 28.53 19.30 22.06
C ILE A 67 27.33 19.16 21.11
N LEU A 68 26.91 20.28 20.48
CA LEU A 68 25.82 20.31 19.51
C LEU A 68 26.17 19.53 18.23
N LEU A 69 27.42 19.65 17.75
CA LEU A 69 27.89 18.93 16.56
C LEU A 69 27.93 17.41 16.79
N LYS A 70 28.40 16.95 17.96
CA LYS A 70 28.42 15.52 18.33
C LYS A 70 27.01 14.92 18.43
N LYS A 71 26.05 15.66 19.01
CA LYS A 71 24.65 15.23 19.08
C LYS A 71 24.01 15.09 17.69
N LYS A 72 24.27 16.03 16.77
CA LYS A 72 23.77 15.95 15.38
C LYS A 72 24.31 14.74 14.63
N ARG A 73 25.60 14.41 14.80
CA ARG A 73 26.20 13.21 14.17
C ARG A 73 25.62 11.91 14.72
N ALA A 74 25.45 11.80 16.04
CA ALA A 74 24.84 10.62 16.66
C ALA A 74 23.39 10.42 16.20
N PHE A 75 22.62 11.51 16.11
CA PHE A 75 21.26 11.47 15.59
C PHE A 75 21.21 10.96 14.15
N ALA A 76 22.04 11.50 13.26
CA ALA A 76 22.09 11.10 11.85
C ALA A 76 22.43 9.61 11.66
N ILE A 77 23.39 9.08 12.45
CA ILE A 77 23.76 7.66 12.42
C ILE A 77 22.58 6.78 12.87
N ALA A 78 21.91 7.16 13.97
CA ALA A 78 20.75 6.44 14.47
C ALA A 78 19.61 6.41 13.43
N THR A 79 19.35 7.54 12.75
CA THR A 79 18.31 7.59 11.72
C THR A 79 18.65 6.67 10.53
N GLY A 80 19.92 6.64 10.10
CA GLY A 80 20.37 5.77 9.02
C GLY A 80 20.21 4.27 9.33
N LEU A 81 20.51 3.86 10.57
CA LEU A 81 20.32 2.47 11.00
C LEU A 81 18.85 2.05 11.03
N VAL A 82 17.96 2.92 11.51
CA VAL A 82 16.51 2.65 11.52
C VAL A 82 15.99 2.46 10.09
N LEU A 83 16.38 3.32 9.15
CA LEU A 83 15.97 3.19 7.75
C LEU A 83 16.46 1.89 7.10
N MET A 84 17.70 1.47 7.40
CA MET A 84 18.21 0.18 6.93
C MET A 84 17.40 -1.00 7.50
N LEU A 85 17.04 -0.97 8.79
CA LEU A 85 16.24 -2.03 9.41
C LEU A 85 14.83 -2.11 8.83
N VAL A 86 14.18 -0.96 8.58
CA VAL A 86 12.87 -0.90 7.93
C VAL A 86 12.94 -1.45 6.51
N SER A 87 13.97 -1.07 5.74
CA SER A 87 14.19 -1.59 4.39
C SER A 87 14.44 -3.10 4.37
N PHE A 88 15.26 -3.60 5.30
CA PHE A 88 15.50 -5.03 5.44
C PHE A 88 14.24 -5.81 5.82
N PHE A 89 13.43 -5.27 6.74
CA PHE A 89 12.20 -5.91 7.18
C PHE A 89 11.14 -5.93 6.07
N THR A 90 10.97 -4.84 5.33
CA THR A 90 10.04 -4.79 4.18
C THR A 90 10.47 -5.71 3.05
N TYR A 91 11.77 -5.80 2.76
CA TYR A 91 12.30 -6.77 1.80
C TYR A 91 12.05 -8.22 2.22
N ARG A 92 12.27 -8.55 3.49
CA ARG A 92 11.96 -9.88 4.04
C ARG A 92 10.47 -10.20 3.99
N LEU A 93 9.61 -9.22 4.26
CA LEU A 93 8.16 -9.38 4.16
C LEU A 93 7.73 -9.67 2.72
N LEU A 94 8.30 -8.95 1.74
CA LEU A 94 8.02 -9.17 0.31
C LEU A 94 8.48 -10.54 -0.19
N LEU A 95 9.65 -11.02 0.25
CA LEU A 95 10.14 -12.35 -0.12
C LEU A 95 9.33 -13.50 0.47
N ASN A 96 8.63 -13.27 1.58
CA ASN A 96 7.81 -14.28 2.25
C ASN A 96 6.33 -14.23 1.84
N LEU A 97 5.94 -13.35 0.92
CA LEU A 97 4.61 -13.43 0.34
C LEU A 97 4.50 -14.75 -0.42
N PRO A 98 3.43 -15.55 -0.19
CA PRO A 98 3.18 -16.70 -1.04
C PRO A 98 3.13 -16.22 -2.50
N PRO A 99 3.63 -17.02 -3.46
CA PRO A 99 3.51 -16.67 -4.86
C PRO A 99 2.03 -16.39 -5.13
N VAL A 100 1.72 -15.17 -5.58
CA VAL A 100 0.36 -14.83 -6.00
C VAL A 100 -0.02 -15.89 -7.04
N PRO A 101 -1.02 -16.74 -6.77
CA PRO A 101 -1.47 -17.70 -7.76
C PRO A 101 -1.71 -16.91 -9.02
N SER A 102 -1.09 -17.30 -10.13
CA SER A 102 -1.40 -16.65 -11.40
C SER A 102 -2.93 -16.68 -11.52
N ALA A 103 -3.56 -15.57 -11.91
CA ALA A 103 -5.02 -15.50 -12.05
C ALA A 103 -5.58 -16.64 -12.93
N GLN A 104 -4.73 -17.26 -13.74
CA GLN A 104 -5.01 -18.45 -14.53
C GLN A 104 -5.12 -19.74 -13.68
N ALA A 105 -4.27 -19.95 -12.68
CA ALA A 105 -4.31 -21.13 -11.81
C ALA A 105 -5.64 -21.24 -11.05
N GLU A 106 -6.25 -20.10 -10.69
CA GLU A 106 -7.56 -20.06 -10.05
C GLU A 106 -8.68 -20.64 -10.94
N ASN A 107 -8.57 -20.50 -12.27
CA ASN A 107 -9.59 -21.01 -13.21
C ASN A 107 -9.60 -22.54 -13.32
N PHE A 108 -8.62 -23.23 -12.73
CA PHE A 108 -8.52 -24.70 -12.76
C PHE A 108 -8.96 -25.36 -11.45
N GLN A 109 -9.27 -24.58 -10.40
CA GLN A 109 -9.72 -25.14 -9.13
C GLN A 109 -11.08 -25.85 -9.29
N PRO A 110 -11.29 -27.07 -8.75
CA PRO A 110 -12.57 -27.76 -8.80
C PRO A 110 -13.70 -26.99 -8.12
N SER A 111 -14.89 -26.99 -8.72
CA SER A 111 -16.12 -26.62 -8.03
C SER A 111 -16.63 -27.79 -7.18
N PRO A 112 -16.74 -27.64 -5.84
CA PRO A 112 -17.25 -28.71 -4.97
C PRO A 112 -18.64 -29.22 -5.37
N TYR A 113 -19.50 -28.32 -5.86
CA TYR A 113 -20.86 -28.68 -6.29
C TYR A 113 -20.84 -29.62 -7.48
N PHE A 114 -20.13 -29.27 -8.56
CA PHE A 114 -20.09 -30.11 -9.75
C PHE A 114 -19.25 -31.38 -9.53
N GLU A 115 -18.17 -31.34 -8.75
CA GLU A 115 -17.43 -32.56 -8.40
C GLU A 115 -18.31 -33.60 -7.70
N ALA A 116 -19.22 -33.14 -6.82
CA ALA A 116 -20.17 -34.04 -6.17
C ALA A 116 -21.11 -34.69 -7.19
N LEU A 117 -21.54 -33.96 -8.23
CA LEU A 117 -22.40 -34.47 -9.30
C LEU A 117 -21.66 -35.42 -10.27
N LEU A 118 -20.39 -35.16 -10.58
CA LEU A 118 -19.57 -36.02 -11.46
C LEU A 118 -19.44 -37.45 -10.92
N ASN A 119 -19.49 -37.61 -9.60
CA ASN A 119 -19.35 -38.90 -8.93
C ASN A 119 -20.70 -39.64 -8.76
N GLN A 120 -21.81 -39.01 -9.11
CA GLN A 120 -23.13 -39.63 -9.00
C GLN A 120 -23.45 -40.46 -10.25
N ASN A 121 -23.29 -41.78 -10.13
CA ASN A 121 -23.70 -42.75 -11.16
C ASN A 121 -25.22 -43.01 -11.19
N TRP A 122 -26.02 -42.18 -10.53
CA TRP A 122 -27.46 -42.40 -10.37
C TRP A 122 -28.21 -41.88 -11.59
N ARG A 123 -28.22 -42.66 -12.67
CA ARG A 123 -29.06 -42.41 -13.84
C ARG A 123 -29.94 -43.61 -14.12
N SER A 124 -31.25 -43.34 -14.25
CA SER A 124 -32.23 -44.33 -14.68
C SER A 124 -31.95 -44.66 -16.14
N THR A 125 -31.42 -45.85 -16.41
CA THR A 125 -31.33 -46.37 -17.77
C THR A 125 -32.72 -46.39 -18.42
N GLY A 126 -32.82 -45.96 -19.68
CA GLY A 126 -34.02 -46.14 -20.51
C GLY A 126 -35.06 -45.02 -20.53
N LYS A 127 -34.75 -43.81 -20.06
CA LYS A 127 -35.64 -42.63 -20.21
C LYS A 127 -34.88 -41.40 -20.69
N GLY A 128 -34.57 -41.32 -21.99
CA GLY A 128 -33.92 -40.16 -22.56
C GLY A 128 -32.56 -40.48 -23.18
N ILE A 129 -31.54 -39.83 -22.64
CA ILE A 129 -30.15 -40.02 -23.03
C ILE A 129 -29.62 -41.28 -22.33
N ASP A 130 -29.17 -42.25 -23.12
CA ASP A 130 -28.61 -43.51 -22.62
C ASP A 130 -27.15 -43.33 -22.18
N SER A 131 -26.36 -42.58 -22.95
CA SER A 131 -24.96 -42.28 -22.61
C SER A 131 -24.43 -41.05 -23.35
N VAL A 132 -23.39 -40.42 -22.80
CA VAL A 132 -22.63 -39.36 -23.47
C VAL A 132 -21.28 -39.92 -23.92
N ILE A 133 -20.98 -39.79 -25.21
CA ILE A 133 -19.76 -40.26 -25.85
C ILE A 133 -18.65 -39.21 -25.74
N SER A 134 -19.01 -37.93 -25.92
CA SER A 134 -18.07 -36.81 -25.90
C SER A 134 -18.76 -35.55 -25.35
N PRO A 135 -18.05 -34.66 -24.63
CA PRO A 135 -16.64 -34.78 -24.24
C PRO A 135 -16.41 -35.83 -23.15
N GLN A 136 -15.23 -36.46 -23.18
CA GLN A 136 -14.79 -37.32 -22.08
C GLN A 136 -14.37 -36.44 -20.90
N ASN A 137 -14.75 -36.86 -19.69
CA ASN A 137 -14.39 -36.12 -18.48
C ASN A 137 -12.88 -35.90 -18.38
N TYR A 138 -12.48 -34.70 -17.96
CA TYR A 138 -11.07 -34.31 -17.76
C TYR A 138 -10.22 -34.24 -19.05
N THR A 139 -10.86 -34.15 -20.22
CA THR A 139 -10.15 -33.99 -21.49
C THR A 139 -9.81 -32.53 -21.76
N ASN A 140 -8.65 -32.30 -22.36
CA ASN A 140 -8.21 -30.98 -22.80
C ASN A 140 -8.67 -30.69 -24.22
N TYR A 141 -9.24 -29.51 -24.44
CA TYR A 141 -9.64 -29.02 -25.75
C TYR A 141 -8.99 -27.66 -26.03
N SER A 142 -8.65 -27.41 -27.30
CA SER A 142 -8.07 -26.14 -27.76
C SER A 142 -9.07 -25.28 -28.54
N ASN A 143 -9.82 -25.91 -29.46
CA ASN A 143 -10.62 -25.17 -30.44
C ASN A 143 -12.12 -25.52 -30.43
N ASN A 144 -12.47 -26.74 -30.82
CA ASN A 144 -13.86 -27.17 -30.93
C ASN A 144 -14.12 -28.31 -29.96
N ILE A 145 -15.26 -28.24 -29.29
CA ILE A 145 -15.74 -29.30 -28.41
C ILE A 145 -16.95 -29.91 -29.09
N ILE A 146 -16.87 -31.20 -29.35
CA ILE A 146 -17.98 -31.98 -29.91
C ILE A 146 -18.67 -32.66 -28.74
N PHE A 147 -19.91 -32.26 -28.49
CA PHE A 147 -20.81 -32.97 -27.60
C PHE A 147 -21.53 -34.02 -28.44
N GLN A 148 -21.43 -35.28 -28.04
CA GLN A 148 -22.04 -36.41 -28.75
C GLN A 148 -22.63 -37.37 -27.74
N TRP A 149 -23.85 -37.84 -27.99
CA TRP A 149 -24.59 -38.69 -27.06
C TRP A 149 -25.43 -39.73 -27.80
N VAL A 150 -25.82 -40.77 -27.07
CA VAL A 150 -26.78 -41.78 -27.52
C VAL A 150 -28.10 -41.51 -26.80
N SER A 151 -29.18 -41.42 -27.56
CA SER A 151 -30.53 -41.25 -27.04
C SER A 151 -31.48 -42.17 -27.80
N ASN A 152 -32.46 -42.72 -27.10
CA ASN A 152 -33.54 -43.50 -27.69
C ASN A 152 -34.78 -42.65 -28.02
N VAL A 153 -34.74 -41.36 -27.69
CA VAL A 153 -35.81 -40.39 -27.96
C VAL A 153 -35.25 -39.16 -28.67
N ASP A 154 -36.03 -38.65 -29.63
CA ASP A 154 -35.75 -37.39 -30.32
C ASP A 154 -36.44 -36.24 -29.56
N THR A 155 -35.90 -35.93 -28.38
CA THR A 155 -36.38 -34.81 -27.57
C THR A 155 -35.35 -33.68 -27.59
N PRO A 156 -35.79 -32.42 -27.68
CA PRO A 156 -34.87 -31.30 -27.60
C PRO A 156 -34.16 -31.31 -26.25
N LEU A 157 -32.85 -31.14 -26.30
CA LEU A 157 -32.01 -31.05 -25.11
C LEU A 157 -31.55 -29.60 -24.89
N GLU A 158 -31.10 -29.32 -23.68
CA GLU A 158 -30.44 -28.08 -23.31
C GLU A 158 -29.01 -28.39 -22.87
N LEU A 159 -28.04 -27.78 -23.54
CA LEU A 159 -26.64 -27.83 -23.12
C LEU A 159 -26.29 -26.54 -22.41
N ALA A 160 -25.90 -26.64 -21.13
CA ALA A 160 -25.37 -25.56 -20.32
C ALA A 160 -23.90 -25.82 -19.98
N ILE A 161 -23.08 -24.77 -19.97
CA ILE A 161 -21.67 -24.84 -19.58
C ILE A 161 -21.43 -23.80 -18.49
N PHE A 162 -20.75 -24.23 -17.45
CA PHE A 162 -20.40 -23.45 -16.28
C PHE A 162 -18.89 -23.36 -16.15
N ASN A 163 -18.40 -22.21 -15.68
CA ASN A 163 -17.01 -22.11 -15.24
C ASN A 163 -16.83 -22.80 -13.88
N ASN A 164 -15.61 -22.74 -13.36
CA ASN A 164 -15.27 -23.35 -12.08
C ASN A 164 -15.72 -22.55 -10.83
N ARG A 165 -16.47 -21.46 -11.03
CA ARG A 165 -17.09 -20.62 -10.00
C ARG A 165 -18.62 -20.70 -10.09
N ASP A 166 -19.14 -21.80 -10.63
CA ASP A 166 -20.56 -22.09 -10.82
C ASP A 166 -21.34 -21.06 -11.64
N SER A 167 -20.63 -20.21 -12.40
CA SER A 167 -21.27 -19.21 -13.25
C SER A 167 -21.53 -19.81 -14.64
N LEU A 168 -22.76 -19.69 -15.12
CA LEU A 168 -23.15 -20.07 -16.47
C LEU A 168 -22.38 -19.22 -17.49
N VAL A 169 -21.60 -19.85 -18.35
CA VAL A 169 -20.83 -19.19 -19.42
C VAL A 169 -21.47 -19.36 -20.79
N PHE A 170 -22.21 -20.46 -20.99
CA PHE A 170 -22.86 -20.76 -22.25
C PHE A 170 -24.13 -21.58 -22.00
N SER A 171 -25.16 -21.34 -22.79
CA SER A 171 -26.35 -22.17 -22.87
C SER A 171 -26.85 -22.21 -24.30
N SER A 172 -27.27 -23.38 -24.74
CA SER A 172 -28.01 -23.57 -26.00
C SER A 172 -29.41 -24.06 -25.69
N ILE A 173 -30.39 -23.51 -26.40
CA ILE A 173 -31.78 -23.94 -26.31
C ILE A 173 -32.05 -24.84 -27.52
N HIS A 174 -32.55 -26.05 -27.30
CA HIS A 174 -32.93 -27.03 -28.33
C HIS A 174 -31.75 -27.56 -29.17
N VAL A 175 -30.85 -28.29 -28.53
CA VAL A 175 -29.90 -29.14 -29.25
C VAL A 175 -30.64 -30.36 -29.80
N ASN A 176 -30.87 -30.38 -31.11
CA ASN A 176 -31.54 -31.46 -31.81
C ASN A 176 -30.52 -32.49 -32.34
N GLY A 177 -30.92 -33.75 -32.40
CA GLY A 177 -30.09 -34.86 -32.87
C GLY A 177 -29.17 -35.45 -31.80
N PHE A 178 -28.02 -35.99 -32.24
CA PHE A 178 -27.09 -36.76 -31.40
C PHE A 178 -25.72 -36.10 -31.22
N GLN A 179 -25.57 -34.88 -31.74
CA GLN A 179 -24.30 -34.15 -31.74
C GLN A 179 -24.52 -32.64 -31.71
N TYR A 180 -23.66 -31.94 -30.99
CA TYR A 180 -23.53 -30.49 -31.00
C TYR A 180 -22.06 -30.08 -31.04
N THR A 181 -21.72 -29.13 -31.90
CA THR A 181 -20.34 -28.62 -31.99
C THR A 181 -20.28 -27.24 -31.39
N LEU A 182 -19.60 -27.11 -30.26
CA LEU A 182 -19.28 -25.83 -29.64
C LEU A 182 -17.93 -25.34 -30.17
N THR A 183 -17.94 -24.24 -30.89
CA THR A 183 -16.71 -23.53 -31.27
C THR A 183 -16.29 -22.62 -30.12
N ASN A 184 -15.05 -22.73 -29.62
CA ASN A 184 -14.54 -21.88 -28.53
C ASN A 184 -14.70 -20.38 -28.86
N ALA A 185 -14.46 -19.98 -30.11
CA ALA A 185 -14.65 -18.60 -30.56
C ALA A 185 -16.07 -18.05 -30.33
N GLY A 186 -17.10 -18.89 -30.47
CA GLY A 186 -18.49 -18.50 -30.25
C GLY A 186 -18.84 -18.35 -28.76
N ALA A 187 -18.29 -19.20 -27.90
CA ALA A 187 -18.53 -19.19 -26.47
C ALA A 187 -17.55 -18.30 -25.67
N LYS A 188 -16.47 -17.83 -26.30
CA LYS A 188 -15.41 -17.01 -25.69
C LYS A 188 -14.84 -17.64 -24.41
N LEU A 189 -14.55 -18.95 -24.42
CA LEU A 189 -14.04 -19.64 -23.24
C LEU A 189 -12.56 -19.30 -23.03
N HIS A 190 -12.25 -18.78 -21.85
CA HIS A 190 -10.88 -18.56 -21.41
C HIS A 190 -10.22 -19.86 -20.93
N PRO A 191 -8.88 -19.97 -20.90
CA PRO A 191 -8.21 -21.13 -20.32
C PRO A 191 -8.65 -21.39 -18.89
N GLY A 192 -9.00 -22.64 -18.61
CA GLY A 192 -9.58 -23.03 -17.33
C GLY A 192 -10.32 -24.36 -17.38
N ARG A 193 -10.89 -24.72 -16.24
CA ARG A 193 -11.77 -25.87 -16.06
C ARG A 193 -13.23 -25.46 -16.23
N TYR A 194 -13.97 -26.28 -16.96
CA TYR A 194 -15.39 -26.08 -17.21
C TYR A 194 -16.19 -27.33 -16.87
N TYR A 195 -17.43 -27.09 -16.50
CA TYR A 195 -18.44 -28.11 -16.28
C TYR A 195 -19.53 -27.95 -17.32
N TRP A 196 -20.14 -29.04 -17.73
CA TRP A 196 -21.26 -29.01 -18.65
C TRP A 196 -22.40 -29.85 -18.12
N GLN A 197 -23.62 -29.42 -18.44
CA GLN A 197 -24.85 -30.12 -18.16
C GLN A 197 -25.65 -30.29 -19.44
N LEU A 198 -26.06 -31.52 -19.76
CA LEU A 198 -26.98 -31.83 -20.85
C LEU A 198 -28.30 -32.30 -20.23
N ASP A 199 -29.32 -31.47 -20.33
CA ASP A 199 -30.63 -31.66 -19.70
C ASP A 199 -31.73 -31.87 -20.74
N ASN A 200 -32.80 -32.55 -20.32
CA ASN A 200 -34.07 -32.54 -21.03
C ASN A 200 -35.09 -31.82 -20.14
N PRO A 201 -35.48 -30.58 -20.46
CA PRO A 201 -36.33 -29.76 -19.58
C PRO A 201 -37.74 -30.35 -19.40
N SER A 202 -38.16 -31.26 -20.28
CA SER A 202 -39.44 -31.97 -20.16
C SER A 202 -39.38 -33.20 -19.23
N SER A 203 -38.17 -33.65 -18.88
CA SER A 203 -37.96 -34.81 -18.02
C SER A 203 -37.78 -34.39 -16.56
N ARG A 204 -38.11 -35.29 -15.61
CA ARG A 204 -37.82 -35.11 -14.18
C ARG A 204 -36.51 -35.79 -13.76
N ILE A 205 -35.67 -36.16 -14.73
CA ILE A 205 -34.43 -36.88 -14.50
C ILE A 205 -33.32 -35.84 -14.34
N PRO A 206 -32.37 -36.02 -13.40
CA PRO A 206 -31.22 -35.13 -13.28
C PRO A 206 -30.45 -34.99 -14.60
N PRO A 207 -29.72 -33.89 -14.84
CA PRO A 207 -28.99 -33.64 -16.09
C PRO A 207 -27.64 -34.37 -16.16
N PHE A 208 -27.15 -34.63 -17.39
CA PHE A 208 -25.81 -35.18 -17.66
C PHE A 208 -24.74 -34.18 -17.34
N THR A 209 -24.01 -34.43 -16.25
CA THR A 209 -22.91 -33.58 -15.83
C THR A 209 -21.58 -34.19 -16.24
N GLY A 210 -20.71 -33.37 -16.82
CA GLY A 210 -19.32 -33.72 -17.09
C GLY A 210 -18.39 -32.52 -16.94
N CYS A 211 -17.09 -32.73 -17.16
CA CYS A 211 -16.10 -31.65 -17.10
C CYS A 211 -15.04 -31.77 -18.20
N PHE A 212 -14.46 -30.64 -18.57
CA PHE A 212 -13.34 -30.58 -19.51
C PHE A 212 -12.44 -29.38 -19.19
N PHE A 213 -11.29 -29.31 -19.86
CA PHE A 213 -10.35 -28.20 -19.75
C PHE A 213 -10.21 -27.47 -21.09
N ILE A 214 -10.12 -26.15 -21.03
CA ILE A 214 -9.67 -25.31 -22.14
C ILE A 214 -8.22 -24.93 -21.86
N ASN A 215 -7.32 -25.31 -22.75
CA ASN A 215 -5.93 -24.88 -22.68
C ASN A 215 -5.73 -23.55 -23.41
N LYS A 216 -4.69 -22.83 -23.03
CA LYS A 216 -4.23 -21.67 -23.81
C LYS A 216 -3.94 -22.17 -25.23
N PRO A 217 -4.44 -21.49 -26.28
CA PRO A 217 -4.01 -21.83 -27.63
C PRO A 217 -2.49 -21.73 -27.67
N GLU A 218 -1.83 -22.82 -28.05
CA GLU A 218 -0.41 -22.76 -28.33
C GLU A 218 -0.24 -21.74 -29.45
N TYR A 219 0.51 -20.67 -29.18
CA TYR A 219 0.93 -19.77 -30.24
C TYR A 219 1.82 -20.60 -31.15
N ILE A 220 1.26 -21.05 -32.28
CA ILE A 220 2.06 -21.56 -33.38
C ILE A 220 2.82 -20.33 -33.86
N ASN A 221 4.12 -20.29 -33.58
CA ASN A 221 5.01 -19.30 -34.18
C ASN A 221 5.09 -19.66 -35.66
N ASP A 222 4.25 -19.03 -36.47
CA ASP A 222 4.33 -19.08 -37.94
C ASP A 222 5.61 -18.38 -38.44
#